data_AF-A0AB34H2Z0-F1
#
_entry.id   AF-A0AB34H2Z0-F1
#
_cell.length_a   1.000
_cell.length_b   1.000
_cell.length_c   1.000
_cell.angle_alpha   90.00
_cell.angle_beta   90.00
_cell.angle_gamma   90.00
#
_symmetry.space_group_name_H-M   'P 1'
#
loop_
_entity.id
_entity.type
_entity.pdbx_description
1 polymer ?
#
loop_
_entity_poly.entity_id
_entity_poly.type
_entity_poly.pdbx_seq_one_letter_code
_entity_poly.pdbx_strand_id
1 'polypeptide(L)'
;MESYEPEAAGSLASLDTSPPSPTSREVGAKNRAARVRLGKGEKLVTCEAAHAPHHITHRKDWLSLHTGNLDGEGQATERAVEDVFLRQCLLGIFPGCLPDQLILFFFFF
;
A
#
# COMPACT_ATOMS: atom_id res chain seq x y z
N MET A 1 -64.40 9.63 -8.06
CA MET A 1 -64.46 11.04 -8.48
C MET A 1 -63.23 11.68 -7.86
N GLU A 2 -62.18 12.03 -8.58
CA GLU A 2 -62.10 12.50 -9.96
C GLU A 2 -60.75 12.11 -10.58
N SER A 3 -60.80 11.85 -11.88
CA SER A 3 -59.74 11.41 -12.77
C SER A 3 -59.28 12.56 -13.66
N TYR A 4 -57.97 12.81 -13.82
CA TYR A 4 -57.42 13.50 -15.00
C TYR A 4 -55.89 13.34 -15.12
N GLU A 5 -55.45 12.55 -16.11
CA GLU A 5 -54.17 12.64 -16.85
C GLU A 5 -54.59 13.05 -18.29
N PRO A 6 -53.81 13.76 -19.14
CA PRO A 6 -52.47 13.29 -19.56
C PRO A 6 -51.44 14.33 -20.09
N GLU A 7 -50.24 13.81 -20.40
CA GLU A 7 -49.27 14.17 -21.47
C GLU A 7 -48.74 15.61 -21.64
N ALA A 8 -47.42 15.74 -21.45
CA ALA A 8 -46.59 16.49 -22.38
C ALA A 8 -45.22 15.81 -22.52
N ALA A 9 -45.05 15.16 -23.68
CA ALA A 9 -43.81 14.59 -24.16
C ALA A 9 -42.66 15.61 -24.18
N GLY A 10 -41.56 15.25 -23.51
CA GLY A 10 -40.27 15.92 -23.60
C GLY A 10 -39.20 14.92 -24.03
N SER A 11 -39.21 14.57 -25.31
CA SER A 11 -38.15 13.82 -25.98
C SER A 11 -36.83 14.60 -25.93
N LEU A 12 -35.80 14.05 -25.30
CA LEU A 12 -34.40 14.36 -25.61
C LEU A 12 -33.55 13.10 -25.56
N ALA A 13 -33.46 12.50 -26.74
CA ALA A 13 -32.26 11.94 -27.35
C ALA A 13 -31.29 11.18 -26.44
N SER A 14 -31.32 9.86 -26.64
CA SER A 14 -30.19 8.93 -26.59
C SER A 14 -28.85 9.61 -26.90
N LEU A 15 -28.05 9.87 -25.87
CA LEU A 15 -26.63 10.15 -26.03
C LEU A 15 -25.92 8.81 -26.21
N ASP A 16 -25.74 8.47 -27.48
CA ASP A 16 -24.74 7.54 -27.98
C ASP A 16 -23.43 7.73 -27.19
N THR A 17 -23.15 6.77 -26.32
CA THR A 17 -21.80 6.58 -25.79
C THR A 17 -21.35 5.19 -26.21
N SER A 18 -21.11 5.04 -27.52
CA SER A 18 -20.28 3.97 -28.06
C SER A 18 -19.06 3.73 -27.16
N PRO A 19 -18.74 2.47 -26.80
CA PRO A 19 -17.60 2.19 -25.94
C PRO A 19 -16.31 2.66 -26.62
N PRO A 20 -15.42 3.39 -25.93
CA PRO A 20 -14.18 3.84 -26.52
C PRO A 20 -13.29 2.63 -26.83
N SER A 21 -12.82 2.58 -28.07
CA SER A 21 -11.79 1.65 -28.55
C SER A 21 -10.54 1.69 -27.64
N PRO A 22 -9.90 0.54 -27.34
CA PRO A 22 -8.82 0.47 -26.37
C PRO A 22 -7.50 0.97 -26.96
N THR A 23 -7.35 2.28 -27.13
CA THR A 23 -6.07 2.91 -27.50
C THR A 23 -5.79 4.16 -26.66
N SER A 24 -5.94 4.06 -25.34
CA SER A 24 -5.11 4.84 -24.45
C SER A 24 -4.98 4.08 -23.14
N ARG A 25 -3.74 3.79 -22.72
CA ARG A 25 -3.49 3.20 -21.41
C ARG A 25 -3.76 4.29 -20.39
N GLU A 26 -5.01 4.39 -19.94
CA GLU A 26 -5.33 5.13 -18.73
C GLU A 26 -4.55 4.50 -17.58
N VAL A 27 -3.45 5.15 -17.18
CA VAL A 27 -2.77 4.84 -15.93
C VAL A 27 -3.65 5.38 -14.82
N GLY A 28 -4.76 4.69 -14.56
CA GLY A 28 -5.59 4.95 -13.39
C GLY A 28 -4.72 4.95 -12.14
N ALA A 29 -5.03 5.82 -11.18
CA ALA A 29 -4.29 6.01 -9.93
C ALA A 29 -4.35 4.75 -9.04
N LYS A 30 -3.63 3.71 -9.43
CA LYS A 30 -3.52 2.45 -8.71
C LYS A 30 -2.52 2.62 -7.55
N ASN A 31 -2.85 2.08 -6.37
CA ASN A 31 -2.03 2.15 -5.16
C ASN A 31 -0.61 1.58 -5.41
N ARG A 32 0.43 2.37 -5.10
CA ARG A 32 1.85 2.03 -5.31
C ARG A 32 2.63 1.72 -4.02
N ALA A 33 2.01 1.86 -2.85
CA ALA A 33 2.70 1.71 -1.57
C ALA A 33 3.21 0.27 -1.34
N ALA A 34 4.49 0.14 -0.99
CA ALA A 34 5.22 -1.11 -0.73
C ALA A 34 4.89 -2.27 -1.70
N ARG A 35 4.75 -1.95 -2.99
CA ARG A 35 4.49 -2.93 -4.05
C ARG A 35 5.64 -2.94 -5.04
N VAL A 36 6.22 -4.11 -5.23
CA VAL A 36 7.20 -4.31 -6.31
C VAL A 36 6.46 -4.40 -7.64
N ARG A 37 6.76 -3.47 -8.57
CA ARG A 37 6.23 -3.51 -9.94
C ARG A 37 6.76 -4.74 -10.66
N LEU A 38 5.85 -5.50 -11.26
CA LEU A 38 6.16 -6.66 -12.08
C LEU A 38 6.84 -6.19 -13.38
N GLY A 39 8.04 -6.72 -13.64
CA GLY A 39 8.73 -6.59 -14.92
C GLY A 39 8.45 -7.80 -15.82
N LYS A 40 9.33 -8.07 -16.78
CA LYS A 40 9.23 -9.18 -17.74
C LYS A 40 9.37 -10.60 -17.12
N GLY A 41 9.37 -10.70 -15.79
CA GLY A 41 9.45 -11.96 -15.04
C GLY A 41 10.80 -12.25 -14.37
N GLU A 42 11.86 -11.52 -14.72
CA GLU A 42 13.23 -11.81 -14.25
C GLU A 42 13.62 -11.08 -12.94
N LYS A 43 12.69 -10.31 -12.36
CA LYS A 43 12.99 -9.55 -11.14
C LYS A 43 12.96 -10.49 -9.94
N LEU A 44 14.14 -10.73 -9.36
CA LEU A 44 14.26 -11.38 -8.06
C LEU A 44 13.68 -10.45 -6.98
N VAL A 45 12.75 -10.99 -6.19
CA VAL A 45 12.07 -10.27 -5.12
C VAL A 45 12.24 -11.08 -3.84
N THR A 46 12.65 -10.41 -2.77
CA THR A 46 12.76 -11.06 -1.46
C THR A 46 11.37 -11.33 -0.89
N CYS A 47 11.25 -12.32 0.01
CA CYS A 47 9.96 -12.73 0.56
C CYS A 47 9.18 -11.54 1.15
N GLU A 48 9.89 -10.66 1.85
CA GLU A 48 9.34 -9.45 2.49
C GLU A 48 8.84 -8.40 1.50
N ALA A 49 9.46 -8.30 0.32
CA ALA A 49 9.13 -7.32 -0.72
C ALA A 49 8.05 -7.84 -1.70
N ALA A 50 7.76 -9.14 -1.70
CA ALA A 50 6.72 -9.74 -2.52
C ALA A 50 5.31 -9.46 -1.99
N HIS A 51 5.18 -9.19 -0.69
CA HIS A 51 3.90 -8.99 -0.01
C HIS A 51 3.51 -7.52 0.06
N ALA A 52 2.30 -7.21 -0.42
CA ALA A 52 1.72 -5.87 -0.33
C ALA A 52 1.33 -5.52 1.13
N PRO A 53 1.20 -4.22 1.48
CA PRO A 53 1.02 -3.78 2.87
C PRO A 53 -0.18 -4.40 3.63
N HIS A 54 -1.25 -4.77 2.92
CA HIS A 54 -2.44 -5.38 3.55
C HIS A 54 -2.23 -6.83 4.01
N HIS A 55 -1.05 -7.42 3.77
CA HIS A 55 -0.69 -8.75 4.27
C HIS A 55 0.11 -8.71 5.57
N ILE A 56 0.38 -7.52 6.11
CA ILE A 56 0.95 -7.37 7.46
C ILE A 56 0.00 -8.10 8.43
N THR A 57 0.57 -8.89 9.34
CA THR A 57 -0.08 -9.83 10.30
C THR A 57 -0.60 -11.16 9.74
N HIS A 58 -0.64 -11.36 8.42
CA HIS A 58 -1.13 -12.63 7.83
C HIS A 58 -0.04 -13.44 7.14
N ARG A 59 0.75 -12.78 6.28
CA ARG A 59 1.85 -13.40 5.53
C ARG A 59 3.17 -12.66 5.71
N LYS A 60 3.11 -11.50 6.37
CA LYS A 60 4.25 -10.64 6.68
C LYS A 60 4.15 -10.24 8.14
N ASP A 61 5.23 -10.47 8.87
CA ASP A 61 5.35 -10.05 10.26
C ASP A 61 5.88 -8.62 10.37
N TRP A 62 5.96 -8.13 11.60
CA TRP A 62 6.52 -6.82 11.91
C TRP A 62 8.05 -6.88 11.89
N LEU A 63 8.67 -5.93 11.20
CA LEU A 63 10.14 -5.80 11.14
C LEU A 63 10.74 -5.13 12.37
N SER A 64 9.90 -4.55 13.21
CA SER A 64 10.27 -3.91 14.46
C SER A 64 9.23 -4.26 15.50
N LEU A 65 9.67 -4.84 16.62
CA LEU A 65 8.79 -5.22 17.72
C LEU A 65 9.16 -4.42 18.97
N HIS A 66 8.22 -3.60 19.43
CA HIS A 66 8.33 -2.76 20.64
C HIS A 66 6.95 -2.57 21.28
N THR A 67 6.93 -2.27 22.59
CA THR A 67 5.68 -2.05 23.35
C THR A 67 5.03 -0.70 23.09
N GLY A 68 5.78 0.29 22.59
CA GLY A 68 5.27 1.66 22.43
C GLY A 68 4.07 1.85 21.49
N ASN A 69 3.72 0.87 20.64
CA ASN A 69 2.51 0.93 19.81
C ASN A 69 1.27 0.32 20.49
N LEU A 70 1.41 -0.18 21.72
CA LEU A 70 0.27 -0.68 22.50
C LEU A 70 -0.53 0.48 23.08
N ASP A 71 -1.82 0.23 23.31
CA ASP A 71 -2.68 1.21 23.94
C ASP A 71 -2.22 1.51 25.38
N GLY A 72 -2.14 2.79 25.73
CA GLY A 72 -1.66 3.25 27.04
C GLY A 72 -0.14 3.22 27.24
N GLU A 73 0.65 2.75 26.28
CA GLU A 73 2.12 2.77 26.34
C GLU A 73 2.70 4.08 25.80
N GLY A 74 3.87 4.45 26.32
CA GLY A 74 4.61 5.64 25.91
C GLY A 74 5.69 5.37 24.85
N GLN A 75 6.45 6.41 24.50
CA GLN A 75 7.72 6.30 23.76
C GLN A 75 7.66 5.76 22.32
N ALA A 76 6.49 5.63 21.69
CA ALA A 76 6.38 5.22 20.29
C ALA A 76 7.27 6.06 19.35
N THR A 77 7.36 7.36 19.62
CA THR A 77 8.18 8.29 18.82
C THR A 77 9.67 8.02 18.96
N GLU A 78 10.16 7.81 20.18
CA GLU A 78 11.57 7.53 20.43
C GLU A 78 11.98 6.21 19.78
N ARG A 79 11.17 5.17 19.94
CA ARG A 79 11.41 3.86 19.32
C ARG A 79 11.38 3.91 17.79
N ALA A 80 10.49 4.71 17.19
CA ALA A 80 10.47 4.91 15.74
C ALA A 80 11.73 5.61 15.23
N VAL A 81 12.25 6.60 15.97
CA VAL A 81 13.49 7.30 15.61
C VAL A 81 14.70 6.36 15.73
N GLU A 82 14.77 5.56 16.80
CA GLU A 82 15.80 4.54 16.98
C GLU A 82 15.78 3.50 15.85
N ASP A 83 14.60 3.01 15.46
CA ASP A 83 14.42 2.03 14.38
C ASP A 83 14.94 2.57 13.03
N VAL A 84 14.54 3.79 12.66
CA VAL A 84 14.98 4.44 11.41
C VAL A 84 16.49 4.71 11.44
N PHE A 85 17.01 5.17 12.58
CA PHE A 85 18.44 5.43 12.75
C PHE A 85 19.26 4.15 12.59
N LEU A 86 18.90 3.08 13.29
CA LEU A 86 19.64 1.81 13.24
C LEU A 86 19.63 1.20 11.84
N ARG A 87 18.48 1.25 11.14
CA ARG A 87 18.39 0.76 9.76
C ARG A 87 19.32 1.53 8.83
N GLN A 88 19.29 2.86 8.90
CA GLN A 88 20.13 3.70 8.05
C GLN A 88 21.62 3.54 8.40
N CYS A 89 21.93 3.44 9.69
CA CYS A 89 23.28 3.26 10.20
C CYS A 89 23.88 1.94 9.72
N LEU A 90 23.18 0.82 9.90
CA LEU A 90 23.66 -0.51 9.49
C LEU A 90 23.78 -0.63 7.97
N LEU A 91 22.86 -0.05 7.20
CA LEU A 91 22.97 0.01 5.73
C LEU A 91 24.21 0.80 5.28
N GLY A 92 24.58 1.86 6.01
CA GLY A 92 25.78 2.64 5.75
C GLY A 92 27.09 1.96 6.18
N ILE A 93 27.08 1.24 7.30
CA ILE A 93 28.25 0.51 7.82
C ILE A 93 28.53 -0.74 6.96
N PHE A 94 27.49 -1.41 6.46
CA PHE A 94 27.58 -2.67 5.72
C PHE A 94 27.06 -2.53 4.28
N PRO A 95 27.74 -1.76 3.41
CA PRO A 95 27.27 -1.55 2.05
C PRO A 95 27.27 -2.86 1.25
N GLY A 96 26.09 -3.26 0.76
CA GLY A 96 25.92 -4.46 -0.07
C GLY A 96 26.00 -5.79 0.67
N CYS A 97 26.18 -5.80 1.98
CA CYS A 97 26.29 -7.02 2.78
C CYS A 97 24.94 -7.45 3.40
N LEU A 98 23.94 -6.55 3.44
CA LEU A 98 22.60 -6.85 3.93
C LEU A 98 21.69 -7.30 2.76
N PRO A 99 21.36 -8.60 2.66
CA PRO A 99 20.56 -9.13 1.55
C PRO A 99 19.06 -8.80 1.67
N ASP A 100 18.59 -8.48 2.88
CA ASP A 100 17.18 -8.31 3.21
C ASP A 100 16.96 -7.21 4.26
N GLN A 101 15.69 -6.92 4.55
CA GLN A 101 15.30 -5.93 5.56
C GLN A 101 15.68 -6.39 6.98
N LEU A 102 16.09 -5.45 7.82
CA LEU A 102 16.50 -5.72 9.20
C LEU A 102 15.29 -6.02 10.10
N ILE A 103 15.47 -6.94 11.04
CA ILE A 103 14.49 -7.25 12.08
C ILE A 103 15.03 -6.71 13.40
N LEU A 104 14.29 -5.81 14.04
CA LEU A 104 14.66 -5.20 15.31
C LEU A 104 13.72 -5.69 16.42
N PHE A 105 14.32 -6.11 17.53
CA PHE A 105 13.60 -6.46 18.75
C PHE A 105 14.04 -5.52 19.87
N PHE A 106 13.12 -4.71 20.35
CA PHE A 106 13.34 -3.84 21.50
C PHE A 106 12.86 -4.57 22.76
N PHE A 107 13.78 -5.24 23.43
CA PHE A 107 13.54 -5.76 24.78
C PHE A 107 13.76 -4.63 25.79
N PHE A 108 12.87 -4.54 26.79
CA PHE A 108 12.93 -3.55 27.87
C PHE A 108 14.37 -3.26 28.32
N PHE A 109 14.78 -1.99 28.20
CA PHE A 109 16.01 -1.45 28.77
C PHE A 109 15.65 -0.38 29.79
#